data_AF-A0A6I2UJ05-F1
#
_entry.id   AF-A0A6I2UJ05-F1
#
_cell.length_a   1.000
_cell.length_b   1.000
_cell.length_c   1.000
_cell.angle_alpha   90.00
_cell.angle_beta   90.00
_cell.angle_gamma   90.00
#
_symmetry.space_group_name_H-M   'P 1'
#
loop_
_entity.id
_entity.type
_entity.pdbx_description
1 polymer ?
#
loop_
_entity_poly.entity_id
_entity_poly.type
_entity_poly.pdbx_seq_one_letter_code
_entity_poly.pdbx_strand_id
1 'polypeptide(L)'
;MIHRALKKIVLAIVFAAFIVPLPRVSAEATCAMLTFSDNTRFYKIGGAGMLSDLVLEKLVASGKLSFKETKPLTGDSVMQLYDEDGKMYKIINQCRATGNYNPVFEGRQFDTAYARSVDLAVEGDIVEPELVQQIGRESGVKYLIQGTIDNYGTGKGADGLGTASMVATMLTGIPIFGLSSDESILGVSCTMRVIEAETGKVVWLKKMYEQASVTSVDIGKLSVGTDEMNSKMYYDAMDKVAEKLSATFLEDLQMHKLPIDMGV
;
A
#
# COMPACT_ATOMS: atom_id res chain seq x y z
N MET A 1 4.46 -39.41 74.54
CA MET A 1 5.22 -38.19 74.90
C MET A 1 5.86 -37.68 73.60
N ILE A 2 5.23 -36.78 72.84
CA ILE A 2 5.16 -35.31 73.00
C ILE A 2 6.54 -34.64 72.83
N HIS A 3 6.60 -33.75 71.81
CA HIS A 3 7.55 -32.64 71.54
C HIS A 3 8.93 -32.98 70.94
N ARG A 4 9.56 -32.18 70.08
CA ARG A 4 9.25 -31.06 69.15
C ARG A 4 10.63 -30.69 68.52
N ALA A 5 10.62 -29.84 67.49
CA ALA A 5 11.76 -29.11 66.87
C ALA A 5 12.59 -29.94 65.86
N LEU A 6 12.38 -29.83 64.54
CA LEU A 6 12.51 -28.67 63.64
C LEU A 6 13.95 -28.11 63.60
N LYS A 7 14.74 -28.51 62.57
CA LYS A 7 15.72 -27.63 61.91
C LYS A 7 16.02 -28.12 60.49
N LYS A 8 15.81 -27.20 59.57
CA LYS A 8 15.91 -27.25 58.11
C LYS A 8 17.36 -27.45 57.65
N ILE A 9 17.56 -27.89 56.40
CA ILE A 9 18.39 -27.26 55.32
C ILE A 9 18.71 -28.33 54.25
N VAL A 10 17.99 -28.32 53.12
CA VAL A 10 18.32 -27.72 51.80
C VAL A 10 18.61 -28.85 50.81
N LEU A 11 17.61 -29.19 50.00
CA LEU A 11 17.77 -30.01 48.80
C LEU A 11 17.83 -29.04 47.62
N ALA A 12 19.01 -28.92 47.01
CA ALA A 12 19.24 -28.12 45.82
C ALA A 12 18.55 -28.77 44.62
N ILE A 13 17.48 -28.16 44.11
CA ILE A 13 16.88 -28.52 42.82
C ILE A 13 17.69 -27.80 41.75
N VAL A 14 18.49 -28.55 41.01
CA VAL A 14 19.12 -28.11 39.76
C VAL A 14 18.01 -27.98 38.73
N PHE A 15 17.50 -26.77 38.54
CA PHE A 15 16.67 -26.43 37.38
C PHE A 15 17.61 -26.32 36.18
N ALA A 16 17.67 -27.38 35.38
CA ALA A 16 18.23 -27.31 34.05
C ALA A 16 17.34 -26.36 33.23
N ALA A 17 17.77 -25.11 33.10
CA ALA A 17 17.17 -24.15 32.19
C ALA A 17 17.34 -24.70 30.77
N PHE A 18 16.28 -25.30 30.23
CA PHE A 18 16.07 -25.35 28.79
C PHE A 18 16.01 -23.90 28.32
N ILE A 19 17.14 -23.37 27.88
CA ILE A 19 17.17 -22.17 27.06
C ILE A 19 16.58 -22.62 25.72
N VAL A 20 15.25 -22.61 25.64
CA VAL A 20 14.59 -22.49 24.36
C VAL A 20 15.13 -21.17 23.80
N PRO A 21 15.79 -21.15 22.63
CA PRO A 21 16.09 -19.88 22.01
C PRO A 21 14.74 -19.19 21.80
N LEU A 22 14.48 -18.14 22.58
CA LEU A 22 13.51 -17.13 22.21
C LEU A 22 13.81 -16.80 20.74
N PRO A 23 12.81 -16.75 19.86
CA PRO A 23 13.04 -16.23 18.53
C PRO A 23 13.72 -14.88 18.74
N ARG A 24 14.95 -14.76 18.23
CA ARG A 24 15.58 -13.45 18.11
C ARG A 24 14.59 -12.68 17.27
N VAL A 25 13.87 -11.75 17.89
CA VAL A 25 13.25 -10.64 17.18
C VAL A 25 14.45 -10.00 16.48
N SER A 26 14.63 -10.40 15.22
CA SER A 26 15.51 -9.72 14.27
C SER A 26 15.12 -8.25 14.35
N ALA A 27 16.03 -7.33 14.03
CA ALA A 27 15.68 -5.91 14.02
C ALA A 27 14.65 -5.65 12.90
N GLU A 28 13.38 -5.98 13.18
CA GLU A 28 12.27 -6.12 12.25
C GLU A 28 12.25 -4.87 11.38
N ALA A 29 12.13 -5.04 10.07
CA ALA A 29 11.81 -3.91 9.24
C ALA A 29 10.41 -3.45 9.60
N THR A 30 10.37 -2.35 10.33
CA THR A 30 9.14 -1.70 10.74
C THR A 30 8.60 -0.92 9.55
N CYS A 31 7.35 -1.19 9.21
CA CYS A 31 6.64 -0.58 8.09
C CYS A 31 5.51 0.31 8.61
N ALA A 32 5.24 1.38 7.88
CA ALA A 32 3.96 2.08 7.95
C ALA A 32 3.39 2.21 6.55
N MET A 33 2.08 2.39 6.46
CA MET A 33 1.41 2.60 5.20
C MET A 33 0.94 4.04 5.10
N LEU A 34 1.11 4.65 3.93
CA LEU A 34 0.50 5.91 3.57
C LEU A 34 -0.88 5.63 2.95
N THR A 35 -1.78 6.60 3.03
CA THR A 35 -3.05 6.48 2.32
C THR A 35 -2.79 6.36 0.83
N PHE A 36 -3.48 5.42 0.19
CA PHE A 36 -3.41 5.26 -1.25
C PHE A 36 -3.93 6.54 -1.93
N SER A 37 -3.34 6.89 -3.06
CA SER A 37 -3.84 7.95 -3.93
C SER A 37 -4.85 7.37 -4.92
N ASP A 38 -5.76 8.22 -5.40
CA ASP A 38 -6.64 7.85 -6.51
C ASP A 38 -6.38 8.83 -7.66
N ASN A 39 -5.65 8.35 -8.66
CA ASN A 39 -5.24 9.14 -9.82
C ASN A 39 -6.26 9.08 -10.96
N THR A 40 -7.46 8.57 -10.67
CA THR A 40 -8.53 8.49 -11.63
C THR A 40 -9.40 9.73 -11.57
N ARG A 41 -10.22 9.92 -12.61
CA ARG A 41 -11.30 10.91 -12.60
C ARG A 41 -12.36 10.68 -11.50
N PHE A 42 -12.30 9.55 -10.82
CA PHE A 42 -13.28 9.12 -9.82
C PHE A 42 -12.79 9.26 -8.38
N TYR A 43 -11.66 9.93 -8.12
CA TYR A 43 -11.07 10.08 -6.77
C TYR A 43 -12.03 10.47 -5.63
N LYS A 44 -13.17 11.10 -5.95
CA LYS A 44 -14.21 11.48 -4.98
C LYS A 44 -15.09 10.34 -4.47
N ILE A 45 -15.01 9.14 -5.04
CA ILE A 45 -15.85 8.00 -4.63
C ILE A 45 -15.29 7.26 -3.40
N GLY A 46 -14.14 7.69 -2.86
CA GLY A 46 -13.57 7.14 -1.62
C GLY A 46 -12.79 5.84 -1.76
N GLY A 47 -12.41 5.45 -2.99
CA GLY A 47 -11.68 4.20 -3.22
C GLY A 47 -10.29 4.13 -2.59
N ALA A 48 -9.57 5.25 -2.58
CA ALA A 48 -8.28 5.39 -1.91
C ALA A 48 -8.30 4.90 -0.45
N GLY A 49 -9.27 5.39 0.35
CA GLY A 49 -9.39 5.00 1.76
C GLY A 49 -9.74 3.52 1.92
N MET A 50 -10.75 3.05 1.17
CA MET A 50 -11.17 1.64 1.20
C MET A 50 -10.03 0.68 0.85
N LEU A 51 -9.32 0.93 -0.25
CA LEU A 51 -8.23 0.05 -0.68
C LEU A 51 -7.06 0.08 0.30
N SER A 52 -6.76 1.25 0.88
CA SER A 52 -5.77 1.36 1.96
C SER A 52 -6.13 0.42 3.10
N ASP A 53 -7.34 0.56 3.66
CA ASP A 53 -7.77 -0.24 4.81
C ASP A 53 -7.72 -1.74 4.51
N LEU A 54 -8.21 -2.17 3.33
CA LEU A 54 -8.19 -3.57 2.91
C LEU A 54 -6.78 -4.14 2.77
N VAL A 55 -5.85 -3.39 2.20
CA VAL A 55 -4.45 -3.82 2.05
C VAL A 55 -3.77 -3.89 3.41
N LEU A 56 -3.94 -2.86 4.25
CA LEU A 56 -3.33 -2.84 5.59
C LEU A 56 -3.84 -3.98 6.46
N GLU A 57 -5.15 -4.23 6.45
CA GLU A 57 -5.76 -5.34 7.17
C GLU A 57 -5.12 -6.67 6.77
N LYS A 58 -4.97 -6.93 5.47
CA LYS A 58 -4.37 -8.17 4.96
C LYS A 58 -2.90 -8.31 5.31
N LEU A 59 -2.13 -7.22 5.20
CA LEU A 59 -0.71 -7.23 5.55
C LEU A 59 -0.48 -7.40 7.05
N VAL A 60 -1.27 -6.73 7.89
CA VAL A 60 -1.24 -6.90 9.36
C VAL A 60 -1.68 -8.32 9.75
N ALA A 61 -2.78 -8.82 9.18
CA ALA A 61 -3.30 -10.16 9.46
C ALA A 61 -2.32 -11.28 9.06
N SER A 62 -1.42 -11.02 8.10
CA SER A 62 -0.39 -11.98 7.70
C SER A 62 0.59 -12.30 8.84
N GLY A 63 0.81 -11.38 9.78
CA GLY A 63 1.80 -11.51 10.85
C GLY A 63 3.26 -11.58 10.38
N LYS A 64 3.52 -11.37 9.08
CA LYS A 64 4.86 -11.44 8.47
C LYS A 64 5.62 -10.12 8.46
N LEU A 65 4.94 -9.03 8.80
CA LEU A 65 5.47 -7.67 8.74
C LEU A 65 5.22 -6.96 10.07
N SER A 66 6.18 -6.15 10.49
CA SER A 66 6.09 -5.36 11.72
C SER A 66 5.46 -3.99 11.41
N PHE A 67 4.14 -3.88 11.51
CA PHE A 67 3.45 -2.61 11.36
C PHE A 67 3.43 -1.84 12.68
N LYS A 68 3.89 -0.59 12.65
CA LYS A 68 3.82 0.30 13.83
C LYS A 68 2.42 0.84 14.08
N GLU A 69 1.68 1.08 13.00
CA GLU A 69 0.33 1.64 13.03
C GLU A 69 -0.63 0.68 12.33
N THR A 70 -1.85 0.58 12.86
CA THR A 70 -2.94 -0.21 12.27
C THR A 70 -3.83 0.62 11.35
N LYS A 71 -3.41 1.85 11.05
CA LYS A 71 -4.06 2.77 10.11
C LYS A 71 -3.03 3.45 9.22
N PRO A 72 -3.42 3.91 8.03
CA PRO A 72 -2.57 4.76 7.22
C PRO A 72 -2.13 6.03 7.97
N LEU A 73 -0.91 6.50 7.73
CA LEU A 73 -0.41 7.75 8.32
C LEU A 73 -1.12 8.97 7.73
N THR A 74 -1.45 9.95 8.57
CA THR A 74 -2.24 11.15 8.20
C THR A 74 -1.67 12.47 8.72
N GLY A 75 -0.43 12.49 9.23
CA GLY A 75 0.20 13.70 9.78
C GLY A 75 0.54 14.78 8.74
N ASP A 76 0.84 15.99 9.20
CA ASP A 76 1.17 17.15 8.35
C ASP A 76 2.32 16.85 7.36
N SER A 77 3.37 16.15 7.80
CA SER A 77 4.49 15.73 6.96
C SER A 77 4.03 14.83 5.79
N VAL A 78 3.05 13.95 6.06
CA VAL A 78 2.44 13.09 5.04
C VAL A 78 1.60 13.92 4.10
N MET A 79 0.80 14.87 4.59
CA MET A 79 0.02 15.76 3.72
C MET A 79 0.92 16.59 2.80
N GLN A 80 2.04 17.10 3.31
CA GLN A 80 3.02 17.83 2.51
C GLN A 80 3.66 16.98 1.41
N LEU A 81 3.76 15.66 1.60
CA LEU A 81 4.29 14.76 0.58
C LEU A 81 3.48 14.82 -0.72
N TYR A 82 2.16 15.08 -0.62
CA TYR A 82 1.23 15.16 -1.74
C TYR A 82 0.95 16.60 -2.23
N ASP A 83 1.44 17.63 -1.54
CA ASP A 83 1.15 19.05 -1.84
C ASP A 83 2.10 19.63 -2.90
N GLU A 84 2.03 19.13 -4.13
CA GLU A 84 2.92 19.57 -5.22
C GLU A 84 2.73 21.06 -5.59
N ASP A 85 1.48 21.52 -5.60
CA ASP A 85 1.17 22.92 -5.91
C ASP A 85 1.69 23.86 -4.82
N GLY A 86 1.55 23.49 -3.55
CA GLY A 86 2.09 24.27 -2.44
C GLY A 86 3.61 24.29 -2.43
N LYS A 87 4.27 23.19 -2.79
CA LYS A 87 5.74 23.14 -2.98
C LYS A 87 6.18 24.08 -4.11
N MET A 88 5.55 23.99 -5.28
CA MET A 88 5.85 24.88 -6.42
C MET A 88 5.63 26.35 -6.04
N TYR A 89 4.54 26.65 -5.34
CA TYR A 89 4.24 28.01 -4.88
C TYR A 89 5.30 28.55 -3.91
N LYS A 90 5.82 27.72 -2.98
CA LYS A 90 6.93 28.09 -2.10
C LYS A 90 8.20 28.41 -2.90
N ILE A 91 8.54 27.58 -3.88
CA ILE A 91 9.70 27.81 -4.77
C ILE A 91 9.56 29.13 -5.52
N ILE A 92 8.40 29.38 -6.16
CA ILE A 92 8.15 30.62 -6.90
C ILE A 92 8.28 31.85 -6.00
N ASN A 93 7.75 31.79 -4.77
CA ASN A 93 7.87 32.91 -3.83
C ASN A 93 9.31 33.18 -3.38
N GLN A 94 10.09 32.12 -3.14
CA GLN A 94 11.52 32.26 -2.84
C GLN A 94 12.28 32.87 -4.03
N CYS A 95 11.97 32.44 -5.26
CA CYS A 95 12.57 32.99 -6.48
C CYS A 95 12.22 34.48 -6.64
N ARG A 96 10.96 34.85 -6.39
CA ARG A 96 10.50 36.24 -6.41
C ARG A 96 11.21 37.11 -5.36
N ALA A 97 11.42 36.57 -4.16
CA ALA A 97 12.08 37.29 -3.07
C ALA A 97 13.59 37.48 -3.30
N THR A 98 14.25 36.50 -3.93
CA THR A 98 15.71 36.51 -4.15
C THR A 98 16.12 37.02 -5.53
N GLY A 99 15.18 37.12 -6.48
CA GLY A 99 15.45 37.40 -7.89
C GLY A 99 16.09 36.23 -8.65
N ASN A 100 16.34 35.09 -8.00
CA ASN A 100 16.95 33.90 -8.60
C ASN A 100 15.86 32.88 -8.99
N TYR A 101 15.66 32.67 -10.29
CA TYR A 101 14.66 31.73 -10.82
C TYR A 101 15.23 30.37 -11.22
N ASN A 102 16.54 30.13 -11.06
CA ASN A 102 17.15 28.85 -11.40
C ASN A 102 16.42 27.66 -10.74
N PRO A 103 15.97 27.72 -9.47
CA PRO A 103 15.24 26.60 -8.87
C PRO A 103 13.93 26.20 -9.59
N VAL A 104 13.30 27.11 -10.34
CA VAL A 104 12.10 26.80 -11.14
C VAL A 104 12.44 26.00 -12.40
N PHE A 105 13.66 26.14 -12.92
CA PHE A 105 14.10 25.55 -14.20
C PHE A 105 15.18 24.45 -14.05
N GLU A 106 15.81 24.37 -12.88
CA GLU A 106 16.91 23.44 -12.56
C GLU A 106 16.68 22.77 -11.19
N GLY A 107 15.47 22.86 -10.64
CA GLY A 107 15.10 22.18 -9.40
C GLY A 107 15.13 20.65 -9.52
N ARG A 108 15.04 19.96 -8.37
CA ARG A 108 15.06 18.48 -8.28
C ARG A 108 14.07 17.78 -9.23
N GLN A 109 12.96 18.43 -9.56
CA GLN A 109 11.96 17.95 -10.53
C GLN A 109 12.49 17.72 -11.96
N PHE A 110 13.67 18.25 -12.32
CA PHE A 110 14.32 18.02 -13.62
C PHE A 110 15.43 16.95 -13.56
N ASP A 111 15.81 16.51 -12.36
CA ASP A 111 16.73 15.41 -12.20
C ASP A 111 15.97 14.09 -12.36
N THR A 112 16.40 13.28 -13.32
CA THR A 112 15.78 12.00 -13.66
C THR A 112 15.81 10.98 -12.53
N ALA A 113 16.65 11.18 -11.51
CA ALA A 113 16.68 10.33 -10.32
C ALA A 113 15.53 10.62 -9.34
N TYR A 114 14.87 11.78 -9.43
CA TYR A 114 13.83 12.18 -8.49
C TYR A 114 12.45 11.99 -9.10
N ALA A 115 11.55 11.42 -8.30
CA ALA A 115 10.14 11.35 -8.68
C ALA A 115 9.53 12.74 -8.65
N ARG A 116 8.64 13.02 -9.61
CA ARG A 116 7.82 14.24 -9.61
C ARG A 116 6.87 14.29 -8.42
N SER A 117 6.34 13.14 -8.02
CA SER A 117 5.40 13.00 -6.91
C SER A 117 5.40 11.55 -6.42
N VAL A 118 5.00 11.31 -5.17
CA VAL A 118 5.01 9.98 -4.56
C VAL A 118 4.12 8.97 -5.30
N ASP A 119 3.00 9.44 -5.84
CA ASP A 119 1.99 8.66 -6.55
C ASP A 119 2.35 8.34 -8.01
N LEU A 120 3.45 8.89 -8.53
CA LEU A 120 3.98 8.60 -9.87
C LEU A 120 5.38 7.97 -9.85
N ALA A 121 6.01 7.89 -8.69
CA ALA A 121 7.36 7.35 -8.53
C ALA A 121 7.46 5.91 -9.04
N VAL A 122 8.55 5.59 -9.73
CA VAL A 122 8.88 4.22 -10.17
C VAL A 122 10.04 3.63 -9.39
N GLU A 123 10.25 2.31 -9.50
CA GLU A 123 11.38 1.65 -8.85
C GLU A 123 12.70 2.29 -9.27
N GLY A 124 13.51 2.69 -8.29
CA GLY A 124 14.76 3.43 -8.49
C GLY A 124 14.66 4.93 -8.23
N ASP A 125 13.48 5.54 -8.35
CA ASP A 125 13.28 6.97 -8.12
C ASP A 125 13.47 7.33 -6.64
N ILE A 126 13.84 8.59 -6.39
CA ILE A 126 13.92 9.18 -5.06
C ILE A 126 12.71 10.10 -4.86
N VAL A 127 11.89 9.79 -3.87
CA VAL A 127 10.74 10.60 -3.45
C VAL A 127 11.16 11.48 -2.28
N GLU A 128 11.14 12.80 -2.47
CA GLU A 128 11.23 13.83 -1.41
C GLU A 128 12.02 13.40 -0.16
N PRO A 129 13.34 13.17 -0.30
CA PRO A 129 14.10 12.36 0.65
C PRO A 129 14.07 12.97 2.07
N GLU A 130 14.07 14.30 2.17
CA GLU A 130 14.00 15.00 3.46
C GLU A 130 12.65 14.79 4.16
N LEU A 131 11.54 14.85 3.42
CA LEU A 131 10.19 14.62 3.95
C LEU A 131 9.97 13.14 4.29
N VAL A 132 10.40 12.23 3.41
CA VAL A 132 10.28 10.78 3.66
C VAL A 132 11.10 10.37 4.89
N GLN A 133 12.32 10.89 5.03
CA GLN A 133 13.13 10.69 6.24
C GLN A 133 12.47 11.26 7.48
N GLN A 134 11.84 12.42 7.38
CA GLN A 134 11.09 13.00 8.49
C GLN A 134 9.93 12.09 8.91
N ILE A 135 9.10 11.65 7.96
CA ILE A 135 7.98 10.72 8.22
C ILE A 135 8.50 9.41 8.84
N GLY A 136 9.61 8.88 8.33
CA GLY A 136 10.29 7.71 8.86
C GLY A 136 10.71 7.84 10.31
N ARG A 137 11.35 8.96 10.66
CA ARG A 137 11.77 9.26 12.04
C ARG A 137 10.57 9.49 12.96
N GLU A 138 9.57 10.24 12.51
CA GLU A 138 8.35 10.54 13.28
C GLU A 138 7.56 9.26 13.60
N SER A 139 7.49 8.34 12.64
CA SER A 139 6.72 7.09 12.77
C SER A 139 7.57 5.91 13.29
N GLY A 140 8.89 6.08 13.41
CA GLY A 140 9.83 5.04 13.81
C GLY A 140 9.85 3.85 12.85
N VAL A 141 9.76 4.10 11.54
CA VAL A 141 9.69 3.09 10.48
C VAL A 141 10.87 3.16 9.52
N LYS A 142 11.23 2.00 8.95
CA LYS A 142 12.28 1.88 7.93
C LYS A 142 11.72 1.92 6.52
N TYR A 143 10.46 1.53 6.34
CA TYR A 143 9.80 1.49 5.04
C TYR A 143 8.42 2.13 5.11
N LEU A 144 8.08 2.86 4.04
CA LEU A 144 6.74 3.36 3.78
C LEU A 144 6.14 2.58 2.62
N ILE A 145 4.94 2.05 2.82
CA ILE A 145 4.13 1.43 1.77
C ILE A 145 3.16 2.48 1.27
N GLN A 146 3.12 2.71 -0.04
CA GLN A 146 2.18 3.63 -0.65
C GLN A 146 1.62 2.98 -1.91
N GLY A 147 0.36 3.28 -2.24
CA GLY A 147 -0.25 2.80 -3.46
C GLY A 147 -1.07 3.86 -4.17
N THR A 148 -1.31 3.63 -5.45
CA THR A 148 -2.09 4.51 -6.33
C THR A 148 -3.11 3.66 -7.06
N ILE A 149 -4.37 4.08 -7.03
CA ILE A 149 -5.39 3.57 -7.95
C ILE A 149 -5.18 4.26 -9.27
N ASP A 150 -4.78 3.48 -10.27
CA ASP A 150 -4.43 3.99 -11.59
C ASP A 150 -5.66 4.08 -12.48
N ASN A 151 -6.63 3.18 -12.30
CA ASN A 151 -7.80 3.11 -13.16
C ASN A 151 -8.98 2.36 -12.54
N TYR A 152 -10.18 2.75 -12.94
CA TYR A 152 -11.40 1.98 -12.79
C TYR A 152 -11.94 1.62 -14.17
N GLY A 153 -12.25 0.36 -14.35
CA GLY A 153 -12.82 -0.18 -15.56
C GLY A 153 -14.22 -0.69 -15.35
N THR A 154 -15.13 -0.38 -16.26
CA THR A 154 -16.37 -1.12 -16.38
C THR A 154 -16.47 -1.76 -17.75
N GLY A 155 -16.81 -3.04 -17.77
CA GLY A 155 -17.03 -3.80 -18.99
C GLY A 155 -18.18 -4.75 -18.81
N LYS A 156 -18.49 -5.50 -19.86
CA LYS A 156 -19.39 -6.63 -19.77
C LYS A 156 -18.63 -7.88 -20.18
N GLY A 157 -18.96 -9.01 -19.57
CA GLY A 157 -18.26 -10.29 -19.70
C GLY A 157 -17.83 -10.58 -21.13
N ALA A 158 -16.52 -10.67 -21.34
CA ALA A 158 -15.91 -11.10 -22.58
C ALA A 158 -15.33 -12.50 -22.42
N ASP A 159 -15.26 -13.25 -23.52
CA ASP A 159 -14.48 -14.47 -23.60
C ASP A 159 -13.02 -14.26 -23.10
N GLY A 160 -12.28 -15.36 -22.86
CA GLY A 160 -10.92 -15.28 -22.28
C GLY A 160 -9.96 -14.35 -23.03
N LEU A 161 -10.20 -14.11 -24.33
CA LEU A 161 -9.43 -13.19 -25.16
C LEU A 161 -9.79 -11.71 -24.88
N GLY A 162 -11.08 -11.38 -24.74
CA GLY A 162 -11.52 -10.04 -24.39
C GLY A 162 -11.12 -9.64 -22.96
N THR A 163 -11.14 -10.58 -22.01
CA THR A 163 -10.64 -10.33 -20.65
C THR A 163 -9.14 -10.03 -20.65
N ALA A 164 -8.32 -10.78 -21.41
CA ALA A 164 -6.89 -10.51 -21.52
C ALA A 164 -6.58 -9.15 -22.16
N SER A 165 -7.33 -8.75 -23.18
CA SER A 165 -7.21 -7.43 -23.83
C SER A 165 -7.59 -6.29 -22.87
N MET A 166 -8.64 -6.49 -22.06
CA MET A 166 -9.03 -5.54 -21.02
C MET A 166 -7.95 -5.41 -19.93
N VAL A 167 -7.42 -6.52 -19.43
CA VAL A 167 -6.31 -6.51 -18.44
C VAL A 167 -5.11 -5.73 -18.99
N ALA A 168 -4.69 -6.04 -20.22
CA ALA A 168 -3.57 -5.36 -20.86
C ALA A 168 -3.79 -3.84 -20.94
N THR A 169 -4.99 -3.41 -21.34
CA THR A 169 -5.36 -1.98 -21.46
C THR A 169 -5.54 -1.29 -20.10
N MET A 170 -5.97 -2.01 -19.07
CA MET A 170 -6.07 -1.47 -17.71
C MET A 170 -4.70 -1.27 -17.07
N LEU A 171 -3.76 -2.16 -17.36
CA LEU A 171 -2.37 -2.02 -16.92
C LEU A 171 -1.66 -0.85 -17.63
N THR A 172 -2.10 -0.43 -18.82
CA THR A 172 -1.62 0.81 -19.44
C THR A 172 -2.25 2.08 -18.87
N GLY A 173 -3.24 1.97 -17.97
CA GLY A 173 -3.90 3.12 -17.35
C GLY A 173 -4.96 3.79 -18.23
N ILE A 174 -5.39 3.15 -19.32
CA ILE A 174 -6.43 3.68 -20.21
C ILE A 174 -7.81 3.24 -19.67
N PRO A 175 -8.70 4.17 -19.28
CA PRO A 175 -10.04 3.83 -18.80
C PRO A 175 -10.85 3.15 -19.91
N ILE A 176 -11.37 1.95 -19.64
CA ILE A 176 -12.27 1.22 -20.56
C ILE A 176 -13.70 1.36 -20.06
N PHE A 177 -14.58 1.80 -20.97
CA PHE A 177 -16.02 1.89 -20.77
C PHE A 177 -16.75 1.20 -21.92
N GLY A 178 -17.24 -0.02 -21.68
CA GLY A 178 -18.30 -0.67 -22.44
C GLY A 178 -17.91 -1.63 -23.58
N LEU A 179 -18.58 -2.80 -23.58
CA LEU A 179 -18.98 -3.66 -24.71
C LEU A 179 -20.19 -4.50 -24.22
N SER A 180 -21.08 -4.96 -25.10
CA SER A 180 -22.43 -5.46 -24.73
C SER A 180 -22.52 -6.99 -24.49
N SER A 181 -22.65 -7.41 -23.22
CA SER A 181 -23.19 -8.71 -22.75
C SER A 181 -24.01 -8.55 -21.44
N ASP A 182 -24.64 -9.61 -20.93
CA ASP A 182 -25.52 -9.59 -19.74
C ASP A 182 -24.76 -9.64 -18.39
N GLU A 183 -23.46 -9.93 -18.41
CA GLU A 183 -22.61 -9.94 -17.22
C GLU A 183 -21.96 -8.56 -17.03
N SER A 184 -22.13 -7.93 -15.88
CA SER A 184 -21.45 -6.66 -15.57
C SER A 184 -20.13 -6.95 -14.87
N ILE A 185 -19.05 -6.29 -15.32
CA ILE A 185 -17.70 -6.40 -14.75
C ILE A 185 -17.23 -5.02 -14.28
N LEU A 186 -16.65 -4.99 -13.08
CA LEU A 186 -15.87 -3.88 -12.58
C LEU A 186 -14.43 -4.33 -12.34
N GLY A 187 -13.48 -3.62 -12.95
CA GLY A 187 -12.05 -3.84 -12.78
C GLY A 187 -11.38 -2.67 -12.08
N VAL A 188 -10.36 -2.94 -11.28
CA VAL A 188 -9.54 -1.94 -10.60
C VAL A 188 -8.08 -2.24 -10.91
N SER A 189 -7.33 -1.24 -11.37
CA SER A 189 -5.87 -1.33 -11.46
C SER A 189 -5.21 -0.43 -10.43
N CYS A 190 -4.17 -0.97 -9.79
CA CYS A 190 -3.47 -0.31 -8.70
C CYS A 190 -1.97 -0.59 -8.79
N THR A 191 -1.17 0.42 -8.50
CA THR A 191 0.27 0.32 -8.31
C THR A 191 0.59 0.43 -6.83
N MET A 192 1.37 -0.48 -6.28
CA MET A 192 1.92 -0.39 -4.92
C MET A 192 3.43 -0.30 -4.96
N ARG A 193 3.97 0.49 -4.02
CA ARG A 193 5.37 0.84 -3.91
C ARG A 193 5.84 0.68 -2.49
N VAL A 194 7.10 0.32 -2.34
CA VAL A 194 7.82 0.40 -1.07
C VAL A 194 8.92 1.44 -1.19
N ILE A 195 8.94 2.36 -0.24
CA ILE A 195 9.87 3.48 -0.19
C ILE A 195 10.74 3.29 1.05
N GLU A 196 12.06 3.30 0.88
CA GLU A 196 12.99 3.30 1.99
C GLU A 196 12.96 4.66 2.71
N ALA A 197 12.66 4.63 4.00
CA ALA A 197 12.49 5.85 4.79
C ALA A 197 13.80 6.64 4.94
N GLU A 198 14.95 5.95 4.96
CA GLU A 198 16.26 6.60 5.11
C GLU A 198 16.66 7.42 3.87
N THR A 199 16.31 6.98 2.67
CA THR A 199 16.80 7.57 1.43
C THR A 199 15.71 8.21 0.59
N GLY A 200 14.44 7.88 0.82
CA GLY A 200 13.34 8.21 -0.08
C GLY A 200 13.30 7.35 -1.34
N LYS A 201 14.17 6.36 -1.48
CA LYS A 201 14.27 5.54 -2.68
C LYS A 201 13.12 4.55 -2.79
N VAL A 202 12.48 4.46 -3.95
CA VAL A 202 11.54 3.39 -4.27
C VAL A 202 12.33 2.12 -4.55
N VAL A 203 12.14 1.12 -3.69
CA VAL A 203 12.92 -0.13 -3.67
C VAL A 203 12.13 -1.33 -4.19
N TRP A 204 10.83 -1.17 -4.39
CA TRP A 204 9.96 -2.16 -5.01
C TRP A 204 8.72 -1.48 -5.57
N LEU A 205 8.26 -1.95 -6.73
CA LEU A 205 6.99 -1.52 -7.32
C LEU A 205 6.32 -2.69 -8.04
N LYS A 206 5.01 -2.86 -7.82
CA LYS A 206 4.17 -3.72 -8.66
C LYS A 206 2.87 -3.05 -9.03
N LYS A 207 2.48 -3.26 -10.28
CA LYS A 207 1.17 -2.88 -10.80
C LYS A 207 0.32 -4.13 -10.96
N MET A 208 -0.89 -4.09 -10.41
CA MET A 208 -1.84 -5.19 -10.38
C MET A 208 -3.18 -4.74 -10.95
N TYR A 209 -3.93 -5.69 -11.46
CA TYR A 209 -5.31 -5.52 -11.91
C TYR A 209 -6.13 -6.71 -11.46
N GLU A 210 -7.28 -6.47 -10.86
CA GLU A 210 -8.29 -7.49 -10.59
C GLU A 210 -9.69 -7.00 -10.95
N GLN A 211 -10.60 -7.96 -11.11
CA GLN A 211 -11.98 -7.67 -11.47
C GLN A 211 -12.98 -8.48 -10.65
N ALA A 212 -14.13 -7.86 -10.37
CA ALA A 212 -15.32 -8.53 -9.89
C ALA A 212 -16.38 -8.53 -10.99
N SER A 213 -17.11 -9.64 -11.10
CA SER A 213 -18.24 -9.77 -12.01
C SER A 213 -19.47 -10.24 -11.25
N VAL A 214 -20.63 -9.79 -11.73
CA VAL A 214 -21.93 -10.32 -11.30
C VAL A 214 -22.72 -10.67 -12.55
N THR A 215 -23.15 -11.93 -12.63
CA THR A 215 -24.13 -12.39 -13.61
C THR A 215 -25.52 -11.98 -13.10
N SER A 216 -26.26 -11.14 -13.83
CA SER A 216 -27.66 -10.92 -13.50
C SER A 216 -28.43 -12.21 -13.78
N VAL A 217 -28.85 -12.92 -12.73
CA VAL A 217 -29.79 -14.03 -12.88
C VAL A 217 -31.19 -13.45 -12.89
N ASP A 218 -31.80 -13.39 -14.07
CA ASP A 218 -33.18 -12.98 -14.24
C ASP A 218 -34.10 -14.12 -13.75
N ILE A 219 -34.35 -14.17 -12.44
CA ILE A 219 -35.42 -14.99 -11.87
C ILE A 219 -36.66 -14.09 -11.80
N GLY A 220 -37.58 -14.31 -12.74
CA GLY A 220 -38.74 -13.46 -12.99
C GLY A 220 -39.37 -12.82 -11.75
N LYS A 221 -39.49 -11.49 -11.80
CA LYS A 221 -40.22 -10.60 -10.88
C LYS A 221 -39.58 -10.28 -9.51
N LEU A 222 -38.26 -10.17 -9.40
CA LEU A 222 -37.67 -9.36 -8.32
C LEU A 222 -36.38 -8.66 -8.79
N SER A 223 -36.50 -7.41 -9.24
CA SER A 223 -35.33 -6.52 -9.42
C SER A 223 -34.88 -6.04 -8.04
N VAL A 224 -34.07 -6.84 -7.35
CA VAL A 224 -33.41 -6.42 -6.12
C VAL A 224 -32.30 -5.43 -6.49
N GLY A 225 -32.55 -4.16 -6.16
CA GLY A 225 -31.63 -3.02 -6.09
C GLY A 225 -30.34 -3.06 -6.90
N THR A 226 -30.32 -2.37 -8.04
CA THR A 226 -29.10 -2.08 -8.82
C THR A 226 -28.01 -1.37 -8.02
N ASP A 227 -28.37 -0.62 -6.97
CA ASP A 227 -27.43 0.16 -6.14
C ASP A 227 -26.66 -0.71 -5.14
N GLU A 228 -27.32 -1.70 -4.55
CA GLU A 228 -26.70 -2.66 -3.62
C GLU A 228 -25.79 -3.63 -4.39
N MET A 229 -26.21 -4.03 -5.59
CA MET A 229 -25.44 -4.88 -6.50
C MET A 229 -24.16 -4.21 -6.99
N ASN A 230 -24.21 -2.90 -7.31
CA ASN A 230 -23.05 -2.12 -7.74
C ASN A 230 -22.06 -1.84 -6.60
N SER A 231 -22.58 -1.60 -5.39
CA SER A 231 -21.75 -1.40 -4.18
C SER A 231 -20.99 -2.67 -3.79
N LYS A 232 -21.64 -3.84 -3.88
CA LYS A 232 -20.98 -5.14 -3.64
C LYS A 232 -19.92 -5.45 -4.69
N MET A 233 -20.22 -5.25 -5.98
CA MET A 233 -19.22 -5.44 -7.04
C MET A 233 -17.99 -4.56 -6.85
N TYR A 234 -18.22 -3.31 -6.43
CA TYR A 234 -17.16 -2.37 -6.10
C TYR A 234 -16.28 -2.86 -4.96
N TYR A 235 -16.90 -3.26 -3.85
CA TYR A 235 -16.17 -3.83 -2.72
C TYR A 235 -15.41 -5.10 -3.11
N ASP A 236 -16.06 -6.06 -3.79
CA ASP A 236 -15.46 -7.34 -4.19
C ASP A 236 -14.26 -7.13 -5.14
N ALA A 237 -14.30 -6.13 -6.03
CA ALA A 237 -13.18 -5.82 -6.91
C ALA A 237 -12.00 -5.24 -6.12
N MET A 238 -12.27 -4.32 -5.19
CA MET A 238 -11.27 -3.72 -4.31
C MET A 238 -10.63 -4.77 -3.40
N ASP A 239 -11.43 -5.67 -2.83
CA ASP A 239 -10.97 -6.74 -1.94
C ASP A 239 -10.06 -7.73 -2.68
N LYS A 240 -10.44 -8.14 -3.90
CA LYS A 240 -9.59 -9.00 -4.76
C LYS A 240 -8.28 -8.34 -5.14
N VAL A 241 -8.31 -7.05 -5.53
CA VAL A 241 -7.06 -6.31 -5.79
C VAL A 241 -6.21 -6.31 -4.53
N ALA A 242 -6.78 -5.97 -3.38
CA ALA A 242 -6.05 -5.91 -2.11
C ALA A 242 -5.44 -7.27 -1.73
N GLU A 243 -6.20 -8.36 -1.89
CA GLU A 243 -5.73 -9.73 -1.67
C GLU A 243 -4.53 -10.05 -2.54
N LYS A 244 -4.65 -9.85 -3.85
CA LYS A 244 -3.58 -10.21 -4.78
C LYS A 244 -2.35 -9.32 -4.64
N LEU A 245 -2.55 -8.02 -4.40
CA LEU A 245 -1.48 -7.06 -4.14
C LEU A 245 -0.69 -7.46 -2.89
N SER A 246 -1.40 -7.77 -1.80
CA SER A 246 -0.81 -8.18 -0.53
C SER A 246 -0.09 -9.52 -0.65
N ALA A 247 -0.71 -10.51 -1.29
CA ALA A 247 -0.11 -11.82 -1.52
C ALA A 247 1.18 -11.70 -2.34
N THR A 248 1.15 -10.96 -3.46
CA THR A 248 2.32 -10.74 -4.31
C THR A 248 3.46 -10.08 -3.56
N PHE A 249 3.14 -9.08 -2.73
CA PHE A 249 4.14 -8.40 -1.92
C PHE A 249 4.78 -9.35 -0.89
N LEU A 250 3.96 -10.12 -0.17
CA LEU A 250 4.45 -11.10 0.80
C LEU A 250 5.26 -12.24 0.15
N GLU A 251 4.89 -12.67 -1.05
CA GLU A 251 5.64 -13.66 -1.82
C GLU A 251 7.00 -13.11 -2.27
N ASP A 252 7.05 -11.91 -2.84
CA ASP A 252 8.29 -11.29 -3.29
C ASP A 252 9.23 -10.98 -2.11
N LEU A 253 8.67 -10.66 -0.94
CA LEU A 253 9.40 -10.53 0.32
C LEU A 253 10.08 -11.85 0.73
N GLN A 254 9.33 -12.96 0.74
CA GLN A 254 9.88 -14.28 1.07
C GLN A 254 10.94 -14.74 0.06
N MET A 255 10.76 -14.40 -1.21
CA MET A 255 11.71 -14.73 -2.26
C MET A 255 12.95 -13.81 -2.29
N HIS A 256 13.09 -12.88 -1.32
CA HIS A 256 14.20 -11.91 -1.24
C HIS A 256 14.36 -11.10 -2.55
N LYS A 257 13.26 -10.87 -3.27
CA LYS A 257 13.27 -10.06 -4.49
C LYS A 257 13.24 -8.57 -4.21
N LEU A 258 12.87 -8.20 -2.98
CA LEU A 258 13.12 -6.86 -2.49
C LEU A 258 14.58 -6.78 -2.03
N PRO A 259 15.31 -5.71 -2.36
CA PRO A 259 16.68 -5.48 -1.86
C PRO A 259 16.69 -5.11 -0.36
N ILE A 260 15.73 -5.65 0.39
CA ILE A 260 15.33 -5.23 1.72
C ILE A 260 15.33 -6.44 2.63
N ASP A 261 16.07 -6.36 3.74
CA ASP A 261 15.92 -7.30 4.85
C ASP A 261 14.69 -6.88 5.67
N MET A 262 13.51 -7.38 5.28
CA MET A 262 12.28 -7.11 6.02
C MET A 262 12.06 -7.98 7.25
N GLY A 263 13.03 -8.82 7.63
CA GLY A 263 12.90 -9.72 8.77
C GLY A 263 11.89 -10.86 8.56
N VAL A 264 11.66 -11.28 7.30
CA VAL A 264 10.74 -12.36 6.91
C VAL A 264 11.41 -13.73 6.94
#